data_AF-A0A926DP29-F1
#
_entry.id   AF-A0A926DP29-F1
#
_cell.length_a   1.000
_cell.length_b   1.000
_cell.length_c   1.000
_cell.angle_alpha   90.00
_cell.angle_beta   90.00
_cell.angle_gamma   90.00
#
_symmetry.space_group_name_H-M   'P 1'
#
loop_
_entity.id
_entity.type
_entity.pdbx_description
1 polymer ?
#
loop_
_entity_poly.entity_id
_entity_poly.type
_entity_poly.pdbx_seq_one_letter_code
_entity_poly.pdbx_strand_id
1 'polypeptide(L)'
;MSIRLLVTITFIIVIFIVLLIYFFPKYKKIIIIGIFTVCFITITSQAMYLLNPQFKQFIDFKFNNSTEYTYVIDNQTRKVPLPPKTIFLYRTSEIQAVYLTNVSEQEVVDFYFSMADSNVLKKNIEKQSTQLLFDYNESSFSVTCEPSKNNIKLFIETIQ
;
A
#
# COMPACT_ATOMS: atom_id res chain seq x y z
N MET A 1 3.80 7.07 -15.73
CA MET A 1 5.02 7.66 -16.33
C MET A 1 5.07 7.24 -17.80
N SER A 2 5.10 8.17 -18.76
CA SER A 2 5.04 7.83 -20.18
C SER A 2 6.36 7.19 -20.66
N ILE A 3 6.28 6.22 -21.59
CA ILE A 3 7.46 5.53 -22.15
C ILE A 3 8.47 6.53 -22.70
N ARG A 4 8.00 7.63 -23.30
CA ARG A 4 8.85 8.71 -23.82
C ARG A 4 9.71 9.36 -22.73
N LEU A 5 9.13 9.62 -21.56
CA LEU A 5 9.82 10.26 -20.44
C LEU A 5 10.90 9.33 -19.85
N LEU A 6 10.63 8.03 -19.75
CA LEU A 6 11.61 7.03 -19.32
C LEU A 6 12.82 6.96 -20.28
N VAL A 7 12.56 6.95 -21.59
CA VAL A 7 13.61 6.92 -22.61
C VAL A 7 14.49 8.18 -22.54
N THR A 8 13.88 9.37 -22.40
CA THR A 8 14.64 10.62 -22.29
C THR A 8 15.52 10.66 -21.05
N ILE A 9 15.00 10.25 -19.88
CA ILE A 9 15.78 10.21 -18.63
C ILE A 9 16.95 9.23 -18.77
N THR A 10 16.71 8.04 -19.33
CA THR A 10 17.76 7.03 -19.53
C THR A 10 18.85 7.54 -20.47
N PHE A 11 18.47 8.21 -21.55
CA PHE A 11 19.42 8.80 -22.50
C PHE A 11 20.30 9.89 -21.87
N ILE A 12 19.71 10.78 -21.06
CA ILE A 12 20.46 11.84 -20.34
C ILE A 12 21.47 11.22 -19.38
N ILE A 13 21.08 10.18 -18.63
CA ILE A 13 21.98 9.48 -17.69
C ILE A 13 23.16 8.85 -18.43
N VAL A 14 22.92 8.21 -19.58
CA VAL A 14 23.99 7.61 -20.39
C VAL A 14 24.97 8.67 -20.89
N ILE A 15 24.48 9.79 -21.43
CA ILE A 15 25.35 10.90 -21.86
C ILE A 15 26.18 11.43 -20.69
N PHE A 16 25.55 11.64 -19.53
CA PHE A 16 26.23 12.13 -18.33
C PHE A 16 27.38 11.20 -17.90
N ILE A 17 27.16 9.89 -17.93
CA ILE A 17 28.19 8.88 -17.62
C ILE A 17 29.34 8.95 -18.63
N VAL A 18 29.04 9.06 -19.93
CA VAL A 18 30.06 9.15 -20.99
C VAL A 18 30.89 10.42 -20.82
N LEU A 19 30.26 11.56 -20.55
CA LEU A 19 30.96 12.83 -20.27
C LEU A 19 31.82 12.73 -19.01
N LEU A 20 31.32 12.11 -17.94
CA LEU A 20 32.09 11.86 -16.71
C LEU A 20 33.38 11.07 -16.99
N ILE A 21 33.30 10.00 -17.78
CA ILE A 21 34.46 9.19 -18.14
C ILE A 21 35.43 9.96 -19.03
N TYR A 22 34.91 10.77 -19.96
CA TYR A 22 35.69 11.60 -20.88
C TYR A 22 36.49 12.70 -20.15
N PHE A 23 35.83 13.46 -19.26
CA PHE A 23 36.47 14.54 -18.50
C PHE A 23 37.35 14.04 -17.35
N PHE A 24 37.08 12.85 -16.81
CA PHE A 24 37.82 12.29 -15.66
C PHE A 24 38.42 10.90 -15.96
N PRO A 25 39.28 10.77 -16.97
CA PRO A 25 39.76 9.46 -17.45
C PRO A 25 40.60 8.71 -16.41
N LYS A 26 41.29 9.43 -15.51
CA LYS A 26 42.05 8.85 -14.39
C LYS A 26 41.15 8.07 -13.42
N TYR A 27 39.87 8.44 -13.31
CA TYR A 27 38.91 7.85 -12.38
C TYR A 27 37.95 6.86 -13.05
N LYS A 28 38.15 6.51 -14.34
CA LYS A 28 37.27 5.61 -15.10
C LYS A 28 36.92 4.31 -14.37
N LYS A 29 37.90 3.71 -13.68
CA LYS A 29 37.69 2.47 -12.91
C LYS A 29 36.73 2.68 -11.75
N ILE A 30 36.87 3.77 -11.01
CA ILE A 30 36.01 4.12 -9.87
C ILE A 30 34.59 4.44 -10.36
N ILE A 31 34.46 5.19 -11.46
CA ILE A 31 33.17 5.52 -12.08
C ILE A 31 32.44 4.23 -12.49
N ILE A 32 33.12 3.31 -13.18
CA ILE A 32 32.54 2.02 -13.59
C ILE A 32 32.13 1.18 -12.38
N ILE A 33 33.00 1.03 -11.38
CA ILE A 33 32.68 0.30 -10.14
C ILE A 33 31.46 0.91 -9.44
N GLY A 34 31.38 2.25 -9.38
CA GLY A 34 30.25 2.97 -8.81
C GLY A 34 28.94 2.65 -9.52
N ILE A 35 28.93 2.68 -10.86
CA ILE A 35 27.76 2.32 -11.67
C ILE A 35 27.33 0.88 -11.39
N PHE A 36 28.28 -0.07 -11.43
CA PHE A 36 27.97 -1.48 -11.12
C PHE A 36 27.42 -1.65 -9.70
N THR A 37 27.96 -0.92 -8.74
CA THR A 37 27.49 -0.96 -7.34
C THR A 37 26.06 -0.46 -7.21
N VAL A 38 25.73 0.68 -7.84
CA VAL A 38 24.35 1.22 -7.83
C VAL A 38 23.38 0.26 -8.54
N CYS A 39 23.76 -0.29 -9.69
CA CYS A 39 22.96 -1.29 -10.39
C CYS A 39 22.75 -2.54 -9.51
N PHE A 40 23.80 -3.05 -8.87
CA PHE A 40 23.73 -4.20 -7.98
C PHE A 40 22.80 -3.95 -6.80
N ILE A 41 22.92 -2.81 -6.12
CA ILE A 41 22.03 -2.41 -5.01
C ILE A 41 20.58 -2.31 -5.49
N THR A 42 20.35 -1.74 -6.68
CA THR A 42 19.00 -1.56 -7.22
C THR A 42 18.36 -2.91 -7.55
N ILE A 43 19.08 -3.80 -8.23
CA ILE A 43 18.62 -5.14 -8.58
C ILE A 43 18.36 -5.96 -7.31
N THR A 44 19.28 -5.95 -6.35
CA THR A 44 19.11 -6.68 -5.09
C THR A 44 17.94 -6.14 -4.26
N SER A 45 17.74 -4.83 -4.22
CA SER A 45 16.58 -4.22 -3.53
C SER A 45 15.25 -4.61 -4.19
N GLN A 46 15.19 -4.61 -5.53
CA GLN A 46 14.00 -5.06 -6.26
C GLN A 46 13.75 -6.56 -6.06
N ALA A 47 14.80 -7.38 -6.10
CA ALA A 47 14.70 -8.81 -5.83
C ALA A 47 14.19 -9.07 -4.40
N MET A 48 14.71 -8.35 -3.39
CA MET A 48 14.19 -8.43 -2.03
C MET A 48 12.72 -8.02 -1.92
N TYR A 49 12.30 -6.96 -2.61
CA TYR A 49 10.91 -6.51 -2.64
C TYR A 49 9.95 -7.55 -3.24
N LEU A 50 10.38 -8.26 -4.29
CA LEU A 50 9.55 -9.27 -4.95
C LEU A 50 9.54 -10.61 -4.21
N LEU A 51 10.68 -11.01 -3.63
CA LEU A 51 10.86 -12.35 -3.07
C LEU A 51 10.63 -12.44 -1.56
N ASN A 52 10.72 -11.32 -0.82
CA ASN A 52 10.56 -11.30 0.63
C ASN A 52 9.25 -10.57 1.02
N PRO A 53 8.19 -11.31 1.42
CA PRO A 53 6.91 -10.73 1.81
C PRO A 53 7.00 -9.73 2.97
N GLN A 54 7.90 -9.95 3.94
CA GLN A 54 8.06 -9.05 5.09
C GLN A 54 8.70 -7.72 4.66
N PHE A 55 9.71 -7.78 3.79
CA PHE A 55 10.34 -6.57 3.25
C PHE A 55 9.36 -5.79 2.36
N LYS A 56 8.57 -6.49 1.53
CA LYS A 56 7.50 -5.87 0.75
C LYS A 56 6.53 -5.11 1.64
N GLN A 57 5.98 -5.76 2.66
CA GLN A 57 5.05 -5.13 3.60
C GLN A 57 5.66 -3.90 4.28
N PHE A 58 6.91 -3.99 4.74
CA PHE A 58 7.61 -2.85 5.35
C PHE A 58 7.70 -1.64 4.40
N ILE A 59 8.07 -1.87 3.14
CA ILE A 59 8.12 -0.83 2.12
C ILE A 59 6.70 -0.28 1.84
N ASP A 60 5.71 -1.15 1.70
CA ASP A 60 4.32 -0.76 1.43
C ASP A 60 3.75 0.12 2.56
N PHE A 61 3.95 -0.23 3.82
CA PHE A 61 3.51 0.62 4.95
C PHE A 61 4.25 1.95 5.04
N LYS A 62 5.45 2.05 4.48
CA LYS A 62 6.24 3.27 4.52
C LYS A 62 5.91 4.22 3.37
N PHE A 63 5.62 3.69 2.19
CA PHE A 63 5.50 4.48 0.96
C PHE A 63 4.16 4.36 0.24
N ASN A 64 3.38 3.30 0.47
CA ASN A 64 2.14 2.98 -0.26
C ASN A 64 0.91 2.94 0.66
N ASN A 65 0.84 3.85 1.63
CA ASN A 65 -0.32 3.95 2.53
C ASN A 65 -1.58 4.38 1.75
N SER A 66 -2.69 3.71 2.06
CA SER A 66 -4.04 4.01 1.59
C SER A 66 -4.80 4.71 2.71
N THR A 67 -5.34 5.90 2.40
CA THR A 67 -6.11 6.71 3.36
C THR A 67 -7.62 6.47 3.26
N GLU A 68 -8.09 5.93 2.14
CA GLU A 68 -9.51 5.81 1.83
C GLU A 68 -9.81 4.49 1.11
N TYR A 69 -10.92 3.85 1.46
CA TYR A 69 -11.54 2.78 0.69
C TYR A 69 -12.53 3.40 -0.30
N THR A 70 -12.35 3.07 -1.58
CA THR A 70 -13.20 3.55 -2.67
C THR A 70 -14.07 2.41 -3.19
N TYR A 71 -15.38 2.68 -3.28
CA TYR A 71 -16.41 1.74 -3.73
C TYR A 71 -17.34 2.39 -4.75
N VAL A 72 -18.08 1.57 -5.51
CA VAL A 72 -19.03 2.04 -6.54
C VAL A 72 -20.42 1.49 -6.24
N ILE A 73 -21.40 2.38 -6.12
CA ILE A 73 -22.83 2.07 -6.01
C ILE A 73 -23.59 3.01 -6.95
N ASP A 74 -24.55 2.50 -7.71
CA ASP A 74 -25.37 3.26 -8.66
C ASP A 74 -24.55 4.10 -9.65
N ASN A 75 -23.45 3.54 -10.16
CA ASN A 75 -22.46 4.22 -11.03
C ASN A 75 -21.80 5.47 -10.40
N GLN A 76 -21.94 5.67 -9.09
CA GLN A 76 -21.27 6.74 -8.35
C GLN A 76 -20.11 6.18 -7.55
N THR A 77 -18.95 6.81 -7.68
CA THR A 77 -17.77 6.49 -6.86
C THR A 77 -17.87 7.19 -5.52
N ARG A 78 -17.89 6.42 -4.44
CA ARG A 78 -17.95 6.89 -3.07
C ARG A 78 -16.73 6.41 -2.29
N LYS A 79 -16.50 7.00 -1.13
CA LYS A 79 -15.31 6.74 -0.31
C LYS A 79 -15.60 6.73 1.17
N VAL A 80 -14.88 5.88 1.89
CA VAL A 80 -14.87 5.84 3.36
C VAL A 80 -13.42 5.88 3.84
N PRO A 81 -13.11 6.72 4.86
CA PRO A 81 -11.78 6.75 5.46
C PRO A 81 -11.29 5.38 5.96
N LEU A 82 -9.98 5.15 5.87
CA LEU A 82 -9.30 4.00 6.44
C LEU A 82 -8.50 4.40 7.69
N PRO A 83 -8.30 3.47 8.64
CA PRO A 83 -7.37 3.67 9.74
C PRO A 83 -5.98 4.06 9.23
N PRO A 84 -5.17 4.80 10.03
CA PRO A 84 -3.82 5.16 9.62
C PRO A 84 -2.95 3.91 9.41
N LYS A 85 -1.87 4.04 8.63
CA LYS A 85 -0.95 2.94 8.31
C LYS A 85 -1.68 1.70 7.74
N THR A 86 -2.60 1.96 6.82
CA THR A 86 -3.33 0.91 6.10
C THR A 86 -2.80 0.82 4.67
N ILE A 87 -2.63 -0.38 4.14
CA ILE A 87 -2.20 -0.62 2.76
C ILE A 87 -3.27 -1.45 2.04
N PHE A 88 -3.48 -1.16 0.76
CA PHE A 88 -4.35 -1.95 -0.09
C PHE A 88 -3.69 -3.30 -0.44
N LEU A 89 -4.43 -4.40 -0.29
CA LEU A 89 -3.97 -5.71 -0.74
C LEU A 89 -4.58 -6.09 -2.09
N TYR A 90 -5.90 -6.21 -2.13
CA TYR A 90 -6.63 -6.59 -3.34
C TYR A 90 -8.11 -6.21 -3.22
N ARG A 91 -8.79 -6.17 -4.36
CA ARG A 91 -10.23 -5.90 -4.48
C ARG A 91 -10.93 -7.18 -4.93
N THR A 92 -12.04 -7.54 -4.30
CA THR A 92 -12.85 -8.72 -4.67
C THR A 92 -14.07 -8.33 -5.52
N SER A 93 -14.64 -7.14 -5.30
CA SER A 93 -15.73 -6.59 -6.12
C SER A 93 -15.73 -5.06 -6.07
N GLU A 94 -16.69 -4.42 -6.76
CA GLU A 94 -16.85 -2.95 -6.70
C GLU A 94 -17.25 -2.43 -5.30
N ILE A 95 -17.80 -3.31 -4.46
CA ILE A 95 -18.30 -3.02 -3.12
C ILE A 95 -17.53 -3.78 -2.02
N GLN A 96 -16.42 -4.43 -2.36
CA GLN A 96 -15.58 -5.18 -1.41
C GLN A 96 -14.09 -5.06 -1.70
N ALA A 97 -13.30 -4.79 -0.67
CA ALA A 97 -11.84 -4.76 -0.76
C ALA A 97 -11.16 -5.22 0.53
N VAL A 98 -9.92 -5.68 0.39
CA VAL A 98 -9.11 -6.17 1.50
C VAL A 98 -7.89 -5.28 1.68
N TYR A 99 -7.69 -4.87 2.93
CA TYR A 99 -6.59 -4.02 3.35
C TYR A 99 -5.78 -4.70 4.46
N LEU A 100 -4.57 -4.22 4.69
CA LEU A 100 -3.73 -4.62 5.81
C LEU A 100 -3.40 -3.37 6.63
N THR A 101 -3.55 -3.42 7.94
CA THR A 101 -3.23 -2.31 8.84
C THR A 101 -2.29 -2.74 9.95
N ASN A 102 -1.43 -1.81 10.37
CA ASN A 102 -0.50 -2.00 11.49
C ASN A 102 -1.02 -1.42 12.82
N VAL A 103 -2.22 -0.86 12.82
CA VAL A 103 -2.86 -0.44 14.07
C VAL A 103 -3.47 -1.66 14.76
N SER A 104 -3.62 -1.57 16.08
CA SER A 104 -4.27 -2.60 16.88
C SER A 104 -5.76 -2.71 16.57
N GLU A 105 -6.35 -3.86 16.90
CA GLU A 105 -7.79 -4.09 16.66
C GLU A 105 -8.64 -3.03 17.38
N GLN A 106 -8.27 -2.68 18.61
CA GLN A 106 -8.94 -1.64 19.38
C GLN A 106 -8.90 -0.28 18.67
N GLU A 107 -7.74 0.11 18.11
CA GLU A 107 -7.63 1.36 17.35
C GLU A 107 -8.50 1.36 16.09
N VAL A 108 -8.69 0.20 15.45
CA VAL A 108 -9.63 0.07 14.31
C VAL A 108 -11.07 0.28 14.78
N VAL A 109 -11.45 -0.34 15.90
CA VAL A 109 -12.79 -0.19 16.48
C VAL A 109 -13.06 1.27 16.84
N ASP A 110 -12.15 1.89 17.60
CA ASP A 110 -12.26 3.28 18.04
C ASP A 110 -12.32 4.23 16.84
N PHE A 111 -11.53 3.98 15.80
CA PHE A 111 -11.54 4.76 14.57
C PHE A 111 -12.93 4.76 13.91
N TYR A 112 -13.48 3.59 13.58
CA TYR A 112 -14.78 3.52 12.92
C TYR A 112 -15.94 3.99 13.82
N PHE A 113 -15.84 3.76 15.13
CA PHE A 113 -16.82 4.28 16.09
C PHE A 113 -16.83 5.80 16.14
N SER A 114 -15.67 6.45 16.01
CA SER A 114 -15.57 7.91 16.06
C SER A 114 -16.15 8.63 14.84
N MET A 115 -16.27 7.94 13.70
CA MET A 115 -16.72 8.51 12.44
C MET A 115 -18.13 8.07 12.02
N ALA A 116 -18.68 7.02 12.63
CA ALA A 116 -19.95 6.45 12.24
C ALA A 116 -21.15 7.32 12.65
N ASP A 117 -22.14 7.43 11.77
CA ASP A 117 -23.44 8.04 12.07
C ASP A 117 -24.25 7.12 13.01
N SER A 118 -24.12 5.81 12.80
CA SER A 118 -24.73 4.74 13.59
C SER A 118 -23.77 3.54 13.65
N ASN A 119 -23.69 2.82 14.77
CA ASN A 119 -22.71 1.76 14.95
C ASN A 119 -23.26 0.55 15.73
N VAL A 120 -22.91 -0.65 15.25
CA VAL A 120 -23.21 -1.94 15.88
C VAL A 120 -21.97 -2.83 15.83
N LEU A 121 -21.46 -3.21 17.01
CA LEU A 121 -20.36 -4.18 17.12
C LEU A 121 -20.90 -5.61 17.19
N LYS A 122 -20.48 -6.48 16.26
CA LYS A 122 -20.75 -7.92 16.33
C LYS A 122 -19.43 -8.67 16.45
N LYS A 123 -19.12 -9.13 17.66
CA LYS A 123 -17.91 -9.93 17.90
C LYS A 123 -18.20 -11.42 17.61
N ASN A 124 -17.48 -12.02 16.67
CA ASN A 124 -17.57 -13.45 16.41
C ASN A 124 -16.47 -14.19 17.19
N ILE A 125 -16.87 -14.88 18.27
CA ILE A 125 -15.96 -15.54 19.21
C ILE A 125 -15.31 -16.78 18.57
N GLU A 126 -15.97 -17.45 17.63
CA GLU A 126 -15.50 -18.72 17.05
C GLU A 126 -14.37 -18.54 16.02
N LYS A 127 -14.37 -17.44 15.28
CA LYS A 127 -13.39 -17.16 14.21
C LYS A 127 -12.25 -16.23 14.63
N GLN A 128 -12.21 -15.80 15.89
CA GLN A 128 -11.29 -14.75 16.38
C GLN A 128 -11.32 -13.49 15.50
N SER A 129 -12.48 -13.20 14.91
CA SER A 129 -12.67 -12.03 14.05
C SER A 129 -13.72 -11.12 14.66
N THR A 130 -13.45 -9.82 14.61
CA THR A 130 -14.39 -8.79 15.06
C THR A 130 -15.02 -8.16 13.83
N GLN A 131 -16.35 -8.22 13.76
CA GLN A 131 -17.12 -7.59 12.70
C GLN A 131 -17.72 -6.28 13.22
N LEU A 132 -17.45 -5.20 12.52
CA LEU A 132 -17.99 -3.87 12.78
C LEU A 132 -19.02 -3.58 11.71
N LEU A 133 -20.25 -3.28 12.13
CA LEU A 133 -21.30 -2.79 11.25
C LEU A 133 -21.53 -1.32 11.59
N PHE A 134 -21.48 -0.44 10.61
CA PHE A 134 -21.72 0.99 10.84
C PHE A 134 -22.29 1.68 9.61
N ASP A 135 -22.99 2.77 9.84
CA ASP A 135 -23.45 3.68 8.79
C ASP A 135 -22.52 4.89 8.72
N TYR A 136 -22.21 5.32 7.49
CA TYR A 136 -21.43 6.51 7.23
C TYR A 136 -21.86 7.13 5.91
N ASN A 137 -22.25 8.41 5.91
CA ASN A 137 -22.64 9.14 4.70
C ASN A 137 -23.65 8.38 3.83
N GLU A 138 -24.78 7.97 4.43
CA GLU A 138 -25.89 7.29 3.76
C GLU A 138 -25.55 5.90 3.19
N SER A 139 -24.48 5.26 3.68
CA SER A 139 -24.10 3.90 3.29
C SER A 139 -23.78 3.06 4.51
N SER A 140 -24.22 1.80 4.51
CA SER A 140 -23.88 0.84 5.55
C SER A 140 -22.64 0.06 5.17
N PHE A 141 -21.78 -0.23 6.15
CA PHE A 141 -20.52 -0.93 5.94
C PHE A 141 -20.38 -2.09 6.90
N SER A 142 -19.68 -3.14 6.45
CA SER A 142 -19.17 -4.23 7.26
C SER A 142 -17.66 -4.24 7.18
N VAL A 143 -16.98 -4.10 8.33
CA VAL A 143 -15.54 -4.26 8.46
C VAL A 143 -15.26 -5.49 9.31
N THR A 144 -14.69 -6.52 8.72
CA THR A 144 -14.19 -7.70 9.45
C THR A 144 -12.70 -7.57 9.69
N CYS A 145 -12.30 -7.58 10.95
CA CYS A 145 -10.91 -7.61 11.37
C CYS A 145 -10.45 -9.06 11.55
N GLU A 146 -9.46 -9.50 10.77
CA GLU A 146 -8.82 -10.80 10.93
C GLU A 146 -7.35 -10.65 11.34
N PRO A 147 -6.89 -11.32 12.41
CA PRO A 147 -5.50 -11.25 12.84
C PRO A 147 -4.55 -11.88 11.80
N SER A 148 -3.41 -11.23 11.55
CA SER A 148 -2.40 -11.69 10.58
C SER A 148 -0.98 -11.49 11.11
N LYS A 149 -0.39 -12.50 11.76
CA LYS A 149 0.95 -12.48 12.40
C LYS A 149 1.24 -11.23 13.24
N ASN A 150 1.62 -10.12 12.61
CA ASN A 150 1.97 -8.85 13.26
C ASN A 150 1.00 -7.69 12.93
N ASN A 151 0.03 -7.92 12.06
CA ASN A 151 -0.85 -6.90 11.46
C ASN A 151 -2.30 -7.40 11.49
N ILE A 152 -3.26 -6.56 11.09
CA ILE A 152 -4.67 -6.93 10.95
C ILE A 152 -5.09 -6.80 9.50
N LYS A 153 -5.76 -7.82 8.98
CA LYS A 153 -6.45 -7.74 7.70
C LYS A 153 -7.83 -7.15 7.91
N LEU A 154 -8.16 -6.12 7.15
CA LEU A 154 -9.46 -5.47 7.14
C LEU A 154 -10.18 -5.88 5.88
N PHE A 155 -11.26 -6.64 6.03
CA PHE A 155 -12.20 -6.93 4.95
C PHE A 155 -13.31 -5.91 5.05
N ILE A 156 -13.37 -5.02 4.08
CA ILE A 156 -14.35 -3.94 4.05
C ILE A 156 -15.33 -4.20 2.93
N GLU A 157 -16.61 -4.17 3.28
CA GLU A 157 -17.74 -4.39 2.40
C GLU A 157 -18.78 -3.28 2.59
N THR A 158 -19.39 -2.82 1.50
CA THR A 158 -20.56 -1.96 1.56
C THR A 158 -21.83 -2.81 1.50
N ILE A 159 -22.76 -2.59 2.42
CA ILE A 159 -24.03 -3.31 2.54
C ILE A 159 -25.11 -2.51 1.81
N GLN A 160 -25.88 -3.19 0.95
CA GLN A 160 -27.05 -2.64 0.26
C GLN A 160 -28.34 -3.05 0.98
#